data_AF-A0AA44IGB7-F1
#
_entry.id   AF-A0AA44IGB7-F1
#
_cell.length_a   1.000
_cell.length_b   1.000
_cell.length_c   1.000
_cell.angle_alpha   90.00
_cell.angle_beta   90.00
_cell.angle_gamma   90.00
#
_symmetry.space_group_name_H-M   'P 1'
#
loop_
_entity.id
_entity.type
_entity.pdbx_description
1 polymer ?
#
loop_
_entity_poly.entity_id
_entity_poly.type
_entity_poly.pdbx_seq_one_letter_code
_entity_poly.pdbx_strand_id
1 'polypeptide(L)'
;MYDIKTGYYYDLQINQDKYKLLVNRGKGTEGFIPLWANISTKEQAKAVRDNVMDENKFNTFMPIPTVSKDNPKYDPNRYWRGPVWLDQALFLIEGLRNYGYYEDAKLIAYKLFNNAKGLTGSDPIRENYNPETGEGLHATNFSWSAVAYYLIYTEVL
;
A
#
# COMPACT_ATOMS: atom_id res chain seq x y z
N MET A 1 18.24 4.90 -2.43
CA MET A 1 16.81 5.11 -2.13
C MET A 1 16.36 4.39 -0.86
N TYR A 2 17.05 3.34 -0.40
CA TYR A 2 16.75 2.70 0.89
C TYR A 2 17.37 3.46 2.07
N ASP A 3 16.62 3.67 3.14
CA ASP A 3 17.11 4.17 4.43
C ASP A 3 17.17 3.03 5.45
N ILE A 4 18.37 2.75 5.97
CA ILE A 4 18.59 1.66 6.94
C ILE A 4 17.90 1.96 8.28
N LYS A 5 17.81 3.23 8.67
CA LYS A 5 17.29 3.63 9.99
C LYS A 5 15.78 3.45 10.07
N THR A 6 15.05 3.80 9.02
CA THR A 6 13.59 3.61 8.97
C THR A 6 13.17 2.27 8.37
N GLY A 7 14.09 1.57 7.69
CA GLY A 7 13.83 0.28 7.05
C GLY A 7 12.91 0.40 5.83
N TYR A 8 13.03 1.48 5.07
CA TYR A 8 12.09 1.79 3.99
C TYR A 8 12.75 2.54 2.82
N TYR A 9 12.09 2.55 1.66
CA TYR A 9 12.57 3.29 0.48
C TYR A 9 11.88 4.65 0.34
N TYR A 10 12.60 5.61 -0.24
CA TYR A 10 12.13 6.96 -0.50
C TYR A 10 12.75 7.52 -1.78
N ASP A 11 12.08 8.52 -2.33
CA ASP A 11 12.61 9.34 -3.41
C ASP A 11 13.84 10.15 -2.99
N LEU A 12 14.64 10.51 -4.00
CA LEU A 12 15.79 11.39 -3.87
C LEU A 12 15.44 12.78 -4.40
N GLN A 13 15.80 13.82 -3.64
CA GLN A 13 15.97 15.16 -4.21
C GLN A 13 17.36 15.24 -4.85
N ILE A 14 17.41 15.68 -6.10
CA ILE A 14 18.64 15.88 -6.87
C ILE A 14 18.88 17.38 -7.02
N ASN A 15 20.01 17.87 -6.54
CA ASN A 15 20.46 19.25 -6.71
C ASN A 15 21.91 19.22 -7.22
N GLN A 16 22.10 19.45 -8.52
CA GLN A 16 23.40 19.30 -9.19
C GLN A 16 24.03 17.92 -8.84
N ASP A 17 25.23 17.90 -8.27
CA ASP A 17 25.97 16.68 -7.92
C ASP A 17 25.62 16.12 -6.52
N LYS A 18 24.61 16.69 -5.84
CA LYS A 18 24.19 16.25 -4.49
C LYS A 18 22.82 15.60 -4.55
N TYR A 19 22.69 14.50 -3.81
CA TYR A 19 21.40 13.85 -3.57
C TYR A 19 21.04 13.89 -2.09
N LYS A 20 19.75 14.03 -1.79
CA LYS A 20 19.20 13.94 -0.45
C LYS A 20 18.01 12.99 -0.45
N LEU A 21 18.05 12.00 0.44
CA LEU A 21 16.91 11.12 0.65
C LEU A 21 15.78 11.85 1.37
N LEU A 22 14.55 11.72 0.85
CA LEU A 22 13.40 12.50 1.29
C LEU A 22 12.65 11.85 2.47
N VAL A 23 13.37 11.26 3.42
CA VAL A 23 12.82 10.61 4.63
C VAL A 23 11.89 11.54 5.41
N ASN A 24 12.18 12.84 5.40
CA ASN A 24 11.39 13.87 6.10
C ASN A 24 9.98 14.08 5.52
N ARG A 25 9.65 13.48 4.37
CA ARG A 25 8.30 13.53 3.78
C ARG A 25 7.41 12.37 4.21
N GLY A 26 7.94 11.46 5.03
CA GLY A 26 7.25 10.26 5.50
C GLY A 26 7.22 9.15 4.44
N LYS A 27 6.62 8.01 4.79
CA LYS A 27 6.53 6.83 3.93
C LYS A 27 5.28 6.88 3.07
N GLY A 28 5.39 6.45 1.82
CA GLY A 28 4.25 6.15 0.96
C GLY A 28 4.36 4.81 0.26
N THR A 29 3.44 4.57 -0.67
CA THR A 29 3.36 3.32 -1.43
C THR A 29 4.58 3.11 -2.32
N GLU A 30 5.26 4.18 -2.73
CA GLU A 30 6.50 4.11 -3.51
C GLU A 30 7.57 3.24 -2.84
N GLY A 31 7.56 3.19 -1.50
CA GLY A 31 8.62 2.54 -0.76
C GLY A 31 8.55 1.01 -0.70
N PHE A 32 7.44 0.39 -1.13
CA PHE A 32 7.35 -1.06 -1.30
C PHE A 32 7.42 -1.52 -2.77
N ILE A 33 7.37 -0.60 -3.74
CA ILE A 33 7.51 -0.93 -5.17
C ILE A 33 8.81 -1.69 -5.49
N PRO A 34 9.95 -1.47 -4.81
CA PRO A 34 11.14 -2.29 -4.98
C PRO A 34 10.95 -3.80 -4.71
N LEU A 35 10.00 -4.18 -3.84
CA LEU A 35 9.65 -5.60 -3.62
C LEU A 35 8.87 -6.14 -4.82
N TRP A 36 7.90 -5.36 -5.32
CA TRP A 36 7.16 -5.73 -6.53
C TRP A 36 8.09 -5.93 -7.73
N ALA A 37 9.07 -5.05 -7.90
CA ALA A 37 10.05 -5.09 -8.99
C ALA A 37 11.18 -6.13 -8.81
N ASN A 38 11.20 -6.91 -7.72
CA ASN A 38 12.26 -7.89 -7.41
C ASN A 38 13.69 -7.30 -7.33
N ILE A 39 13.84 -6.07 -6.83
CA ILE A 39 15.14 -5.38 -6.74
C ILE A 39 15.64 -5.14 -5.31
N SER A 40 14.89 -5.55 -4.30
CA SER A 40 15.31 -5.51 -2.89
C SER A 40 16.13 -6.74 -2.50
N THR A 41 17.03 -6.60 -1.52
CA THR A 41 17.58 -7.77 -0.82
C THR A 41 16.53 -8.38 0.12
N LYS A 42 16.76 -9.61 0.61
CA LYS A 42 15.85 -10.24 1.57
C LYS A 42 15.74 -9.44 2.88
N GLU A 43 16.82 -8.84 3.32
CA GLU A 43 16.88 -8.02 4.54
C GLU A 43 16.08 -6.73 4.36
N GLN A 44 16.20 -6.08 3.20
CA GLN A 44 15.41 -4.89 2.85
C GLN A 44 13.93 -5.23 2.74
N ALA A 45 13.58 -6.34 2.07
CA ALA A 45 12.21 -6.80 1.94
C ALA A 45 11.57 -7.11 3.30
N LYS A 46 12.32 -7.75 4.22
CA LYS A 46 11.86 -7.99 5.59
C LYS A 46 11.55 -6.67 6.31
N ALA A 47 12.44 -5.68 6.23
CA ALA A 47 12.25 -4.40 6.91
C ALA A 47 11.06 -3.59 6.34
N VAL A 48 10.87 -3.64 5.01
CA VAL A 48 9.70 -3.05 4.35
C VAL A 48 8.43 -3.76 4.81
N ARG A 49 8.41 -5.11 4.80
CA ARG A 49 7.31 -5.92 5.31
C ARG A 49 6.96 -5.56 6.76
N ASP A 50 7.96 -5.38 7.62
CA ASP A 50 7.72 -5.02 9.03
C ASP A 50 7.08 -3.64 9.17
N ASN A 51 7.41 -2.67 8.30
CA ASN A 51 6.71 -1.38 8.24
C ASN A 51 5.29 -1.51 7.68
N VAL A 52 5.09 -2.37 6.68
CA VAL A 52 3.78 -2.60 6.05
C VAL A 52 2.80 -3.25 7.01
N MET A 53 3.25 -4.26 7.76
CA MET A 53 2.39 -5.04 8.66
C MET A 53 2.09 -4.34 9.99
N ASP A 54 2.75 -3.22 10.27
CA ASP A 54 2.52 -2.37 11.44
C ASP A 54 1.16 -1.64 11.33
N GLU A 55 0.27 -1.89 12.30
CA GLU A 55 -1.09 -1.31 12.36
C GLU A 55 -1.10 0.20 12.60
N ASN A 56 0.00 0.75 13.13
CA ASN A 56 0.18 2.21 13.28
C ASN A 56 0.76 2.86 12.03
N LYS A 57 0.97 2.09 10.94
CA LYS A 57 1.50 2.57 9.67
C LYS A 57 0.59 2.21 8.51
N PHE A 58 0.79 1.06 7.88
CA PHE A 58 0.06 0.69 6.66
C PHE A 58 -1.01 -0.37 6.90
N ASN A 59 -0.93 -1.17 7.98
CA ASN A 59 -1.90 -2.22 8.26
C ASN A 59 -3.16 -1.68 8.97
N THR A 60 -3.73 -0.59 8.47
CA THR A 60 -4.95 0.07 8.95
C THR A 60 -6.19 -0.81 8.80
N PHE A 61 -7.39 -0.32 9.15
CA PHE A 61 -8.64 -1.07 9.00
C PHE A 61 -8.82 -1.56 7.56
N MET A 62 -8.94 -0.65 6.60
CA MET A 62 -8.71 -0.93 5.18
C MET A 62 -7.22 -0.71 4.92
N PRO A 63 -6.42 -1.75 4.67
CA PRO A 63 -4.97 -1.65 4.72
C PRO A 63 -4.40 -0.95 3.49
N ILE A 64 -3.15 -0.51 3.61
CA ILE A 64 -2.30 0.06 2.56
C ILE A 64 -2.78 1.44 2.11
N PRO A 65 -2.88 2.41 3.05
CA PRO A 65 -3.09 3.81 2.68
C PRO A 65 -1.95 4.31 1.79
N THR A 66 -2.25 5.27 0.92
CA THR A 66 -1.28 5.89 -0.01
C THR A 66 -0.06 6.50 0.68
N VAL A 67 -0.21 6.88 1.95
CA VAL A 67 0.89 7.21 2.85
C VAL A 67 0.69 6.53 4.20
N SER A 68 1.77 6.20 4.90
CA SER A 68 1.67 5.59 6.22
C SER A 68 0.87 6.46 7.19
N LYS A 69 0.14 5.85 8.13
CA LYS A 69 -0.65 6.56 9.15
C LYS A 69 0.19 7.49 10.04
N ASP A 70 1.48 7.18 10.25
CA ASP A 70 2.45 8.03 10.94
C ASP A 70 3.06 9.14 10.06
N ASN A 71 2.61 9.30 8.80
CA ASN A 71 3.06 10.37 7.91
C ASN A 71 2.48 11.72 8.39
N PRO A 72 3.28 12.81 8.47
CA PRO A 72 2.80 14.13 8.91
C PRO A 72 1.73 14.74 7.99
N LYS A 73 1.53 14.19 6.79
CA LYS A 73 0.49 14.62 5.83
C LYS A 73 -0.62 13.60 5.66
N TYR A 74 -0.68 12.56 6.51
CA TYR A 74 -1.75 11.58 6.48
C TYR A 74 -3.11 12.27 6.69
N ASP A 75 -4.02 12.04 5.75
CA ASP A 75 -5.40 12.50 5.77
C ASP A 75 -6.24 11.44 5.05
N PRO A 76 -7.10 10.69 5.77
CA PRO A 76 -7.83 9.54 5.23
C PRO A 76 -8.83 9.91 4.14
N ASN A 77 -9.12 11.21 3.93
CA ASN A 77 -10.04 11.70 2.90
C ASN A 77 -9.32 12.40 1.73
N ARG A 78 -7.99 12.57 1.81
CA ARG A 78 -7.22 13.30 0.79
C ARG A 78 -6.55 12.34 -0.20
N TYR A 79 -7.26 12.03 -1.28
CA TYR A 79 -6.80 11.32 -2.50
C TYR A 79 -5.49 10.49 -2.41
N TRP A 80 -4.31 11.11 -2.53
CA TRP A 80 -2.98 10.46 -2.52
C TRP A 80 -2.17 10.67 -1.22
N ARG A 81 -2.88 10.95 -0.13
CA ARG A 81 -2.33 11.22 1.20
C ARG A 81 -3.08 10.46 2.31
N GLY A 82 -3.78 9.39 1.97
CA GLY A 82 -4.47 8.56 2.96
C GLY A 82 -5.33 7.47 2.34
N PRO A 83 -6.24 7.77 1.39
CA PRO A 83 -7.07 6.75 0.76
C PRO A 83 -6.28 5.57 0.19
N VAL A 84 -6.91 4.39 0.26
CA VAL A 84 -6.40 3.11 -0.21
C VAL A 84 -6.78 2.92 -1.66
N TRP A 85 -5.76 2.77 -2.51
CA TRP A 85 -5.90 2.49 -3.93
C TRP A 85 -5.55 1.04 -4.20
N LEU A 86 -6.43 0.33 -4.92
CA LEU A 86 -6.34 -1.13 -5.03
C LEU A 86 -5.19 -1.59 -5.95
N ASP A 87 -4.77 -0.77 -6.92
CA ASP A 87 -3.57 -1.01 -7.71
C ASP A 87 -2.31 -0.99 -6.83
N GLN A 88 -2.19 -0.01 -5.92
CA GLN A 88 -1.06 0.06 -4.99
C GLN A 88 -1.05 -1.12 -4.02
N ALA A 89 -2.23 -1.52 -3.54
CA ALA A 89 -2.37 -2.69 -2.68
C ALA A 89 -1.99 -3.99 -3.42
N LEU A 90 -2.39 -4.13 -4.69
CA LEU A 90 -2.00 -5.26 -5.54
C LEU A 90 -0.47 -5.33 -5.69
N PHE A 91 0.21 -4.22 -6.01
CA PHE A 91 1.68 -4.21 -6.13
C PHE A 91 2.37 -4.67 -4.86
N LEU A 92 1.87 -4.24 -3.69
CA LEU A 92 2.41 -4.72 -2.43
C LEU A 92 2.15 -6.22 -2.23
N ILE A 93 0.94 -6.71 -2.50
CA ILE A 93 0.60 -8.13 -2.34
C ILE A 93 1.52 -9.00 -3.20
N GLU A 94 1.71 -8.63 -4.47
CA GLU A 94 2.66 -9.28 -5.36
C GLU A 94 4.10 -9.16 -4.85
N GLY A 95 4.51 -7.98 -4.38
CA GLY A 95 5.83 -7.75 -3.79
C GLY A 95 6.09 -8.59 -2.53
N LEU A 96 5.09 -8.80 -1.67
CA LEU A 96 5.20 -9.70 -0.53
C LEU A 96 5.38 -11.15 -0.98
N ARG A 97 4.59 -11.60 -1.99
CA ARG A 97 4.69 -12.95 -2.56
C ARG A 97 6.05 -13.21 -3.21
N ASN A 98 6.59 -12.23 -3.94
CA ASN A 98 7.92 -12.29 -4.56
C ASN A 98 9.05 -12.62 -3.56
N TYR A 99 8.89 -12.20 -2.30
CA TYR A 99 9.86 -12.42 -1.23
C TYR A 99 9.46 -13.52 -0.24
N GLY A 100 8.42 -14.31 -0.56
CA GLY A 100 7.99 -15.46 0.22
C GLY A 100 7.04 -15.16 1.39
N TYR A 101 6.55 -13.92 1.51
CA TYR A 101 5.62 -13.49 2.56
C TYR A 101 4.16 -13.78 2.18
N TYR A 102 3.86 -15.03 1.84
CA TYR A 102 2.55 -15.44 1.30
C TYR A 102 1.41 -15.26 2.31
N GLU A 103 1.63 -15.53 3.59
CA GLU A 103 0.59 -15.40 4.61
C GLU A 103 0.27 -13.93 4.94
N ASP A 104 1.27 -13.05 4.90
CA ASP A 104 1.06 -11.60 5.03
C ASP A 104 0.25 -11.07 3.82
N ALA A 105 0.61 -11.50 2.61
CA ALA A 105 -0.12 -11.18 1.39
C ALA A 105 -1.60 -11.60 1.47
N LYS A 106 -1.88 -12.84 1.93
CA LYS A 106 -3.25 -13.32 2.14
C LYS A 106 -4.00 -12.53 3.21
N LEU A 107 -3.34 -12.20 4.32
CA LEU A 107 -3.96 -11.40 5.38
C LEU A 107 -4.39 -10.02 4.87
N ILE A 108 -3.50 -9.33 4.15
CA ILE A 108 -3.82 -8.04 3.53
C ILE A 108 -4.96 -8.19 2.52
N ALA A 109 -4.90 -9.21 1.66
CA ALA A 109 -5.96 -9.51 0.69
C ALA A 109 -7.33 -9.68 1.39
N TYR A 110 -7.44 -10.54 2.39
CA TYR A 110 -8.70 -10.72 3.13
C TYR A 110 -9.19 -9.42 3.77
N LYS A 111 -8.30 -8.61 4.35
CA LYS A 111 -8.71 -7.31 4.92
C LYS A 111 -9.26 -6.38 3.84
N LEU A 112 -8.67 -6.31 2.65
CA LEU A 112 -9.19 -5.47 1.55
C LEU A 112 -10.62 -5.88 1.15
N PHE A 113 -10.90 -7.19 1.05
CA PHE A 113 -12.24 -7.67 0.71
C PHE A 113 -13.26 -7.49 1.84
N ASN A 114 -12.88 -7.82 3.07
CA ASN A 114 -13.79 -7.81 4.21
C ASN A 114 -14.13 -6.40 4.68
N ASN A 115 -13.21 -5.45 4.50
CA ASN A 115 -13.35 -4.11 5.05
C ASN A 115 -13.78 -3.07 4.01
N ALA A 116 -13.76 -3.40 2.72
CA ALA A 116 -14.35 -2.55 1.68
C ALA A 116 -15.88 -2.51 1.81
N LYS A 117 -16.41 -1.42 2.34
CA LYS A 117 -17.85 -1.26 2.57
C LYS A 117 -18.62 -1.36 1.25
N GLY A 118 -19.63 -2.22 1.25
CA GLY A 118 -20.51 -2.45 0.10
C GLY A 118 -20.00 -3.49 -0.92
N LEU A 119 -18.73 -3.91 -0.85
CA LEU A 119 -18.13 -4.79 -1.86
C LEU A 119 -18.82 -6.16 -1.98
N THR A 120 -19.26 -6.75 -0.86
CA THR A 120 -19.98 -8.03 -0.83
C THR A 120 -21.49 -7.89 -1.09
N GLY A 121 -21.97 -6.66 -1.26
CA GLY A 121 -23.36 -6.34 -1.57
C GLY A 121 -23.56 -6.07 -3.06
N SER A 122 -24.45 -5.12 -3.36
CA SER A 122 -24.77 -4.66 -4.72
C SER A 122 -24.15 -3.30 -5.05
N ASP A 123 -23.29 -2.77 -4.19
CA ASP A 123 -22.70 -1.44 -4.38
C ASP A 123 -21.62 -1.50 -5.48
N PRO A 124 -21.44 -0.41 -6.26
CA PRO A 124 -20.42 -0.38 -7.29
C PRO A 124 -19.01 -0.35 -6.67
N ILE A 125 -18.05 -0.98 -7.35
CA ILE A 125 -16.62 -0.85 -7.02
C ILE A 125 -16.20 0.62 -7.11
N ARG A 126 -15.37 1.06 -6.17
CA ARG A 126 -14.98 2.47 -5.97
C ARG A 126 -13.54 2.71 -6.38
N GLU A 127 -13.20 3.95 -6.64
CA GLU A 127 -11.85 4.35 -7.04
C GLU A 127 -10.81 4.12 -5.94
N ASN A 128 -11.13 4.57 -4.73
CA ASN A 128 -10.31 4.32 -3.55
C ASN A 128 -11.20 4.25 -2.30
N TYR A 129 -10.62 3.86 -1.18
CA TYR A 129 -11.35 3.58 0.06
C TYR A 129 -10.71 4.29 1.25
N ASN A 130 -11.52 4.75 2.19
CA ASN A 130 -11.04 5.35 3.42
C ASN A 130 -10.31 4.27 4.27
N PRO A 131 -9.03 4.49 4.66
CA PRO A 131 -8.24 3.51 5.39
C PRO A 131 -8.75 3.17 6.80
N GLU A 132 -9.59 4.03 7.38
CA GLU A 132 -10.07 3.91 8.77
C GLU A 132 -11.48 3.34 8.85
N THR A 133 -12.30 3.56 7.82
CA THR A 133 -13.72 3.16 7.83
C THR A 133 -14.08 2.17 6.73
N GLY A 134 -13.24 2.02 5.71
CA GLY A 134 -13.54 1.22 4.52
C GLY A 134 -14.60 1.81 3.60
N GLU A 135 -15.06 3.04 3.87
CA GLU A 135 -15.99 3.74 3.01
C GLU A 135 -15.36 4.02 1.64
N GLY A 136 -16.04 3.64 0.57
CA GLY A 136 -15.56 3.92 -0.77
C GLY A 136 -15.72 5.39 -1.14
N LEU A 137 -14.67 5.98 -1.69
CA LEU A 137 -14.59 7.39 -2.04
C LEU A 137 -14.56 7.60 -3.56
N HIS A 138 -14.86 8.82 -3.98
CA HIS A 138 -14.75 9.29 -5.37
C HIS A 138 -15.56 8.48 -6.40
N ALA A 139 -14.94 8.04 -7.52
CA ALA A 139 -15.68 7.46 -8.64
C ALA A 139 -16.29 6.08 -8.32
N THR A 140 -17.42 5.76 -8.96
CA THR A 140 -18.03 4.42 -9.00
C THR A 140 -17.66 3.70 -10.29
N ASN A 141 -17.83 2.37 -10.31
CA ASN A 141 -17.61 1.52 -11.50
C ASN A 141 -16.17 1.63 -12.03
N PHE A 142 -15.20 1.77 -11.12
CA PHE A 142 -13.82 2.09 -11.47
C PHE A 142 -13.01 0.84 -11.88
N SER A 143 -12.46 0.85 -13.11
CA SER A 143 -11.91 -0.35 -13.72
C SER A 143 -10.62 -0.86 -13.07
N TRP A 144 -9.72 0.01 -12.59
CA TRP A 144 -8.44 -0.45 -12.02
C TRP A 144 -8.67 -1.19 -10.70
N SER A 145 -9.57 -0.69 -9.87
CA SER A 145 -10.00 -1.39 -8.66
C SER A 145 -10.66 -2.73 -8.99
N ALA A 146 -11.49 -2.78 -10.05
CA ALA A 146 -12.11 -4.04 -10.49
C ALA A 146 -11.06 -5.09 -10.92
N VAL A 147 -10.07 -4.68 -11.71
CA VAL A 147 -8.96 -5.56 -12.12
C VAL A 147 -8.14 -6.01 -10.92
N ALA A 148 -7.82 -5.10 -10.00
CA ALA A 148 -7.05 -5.44 -8.81
C ALA A 148 -7.79 -6.45 -7.91
N TYR A 149 -9.08 -6.24 -7.63
CA TYR A 149 -9.87 -7.23 -6.89
C TYR A 149 -9.92 -8.58 -7.63
N TYR A 150 -10.12 -8.57 -8.96
CA TYR A 150 -10.13 -9.80 -9.75
C TYR A 150 -8.82 -10.58 -9.64
N LEU A 151 -7.66 -9.91 -9.78
CA LEU A 151 -6.35 -10.56 -9.69
C LEU A 151 -6.05 -11.06 -8.27
N ILE A 152 -6.36 -10.26 -7.24
CA ILE A 152 -6.19 -10.71 -5.85
C ILE A 152 -7.06 -11.95 -5.58
N TYR A 153 -8.31 -11.95 -6.03
CA TYR A 153 -9.20 -13.10 -5.85
C TYR A 153 -8.71 -14.35 -6.58
N THR A 154 -8.23 -14.23 -7.82
CA THR A 154 -7.88 -15.38 -8.66
C THR A 154 -6.48 -15.93 -8.41
N GLU A 155 -5.56 -15.11 -7.88
CA GLU A 155 -4.15 -15.49 -7.76
C GLU A 155 -3.63 -15.60 -6.33
N VAL A 156 -4.35 -15.03 -5.34
CA VAL A 156 -3.86 -14.91 -3.96
C VAL A 156 -4.75 -15.69 -2.98
N LEU A 157 -6.07 -15.64 -3.17
CA LEU A 157 -7.08 -16.30 -2.33
C LEU A 157 -7.49 -17.66 -2.90
#